data_AF-A0AB35J487-F1
#
_entry.id   AF-A0AB35J487-F1
#
_cell.length_a   1.000
_cell.length_b   1.000
_cell.length_c   1.000
_cell.angle_alpha   90.00
_cell.angle_beta   90.00
_cell.angle_gamma   90.00
#
_symmetry.space_group_name_H-M   'P 1'
#
loop_
_entity.id
_entity.type
_entity.pdbx_description
1 polymer ?
#
loop_
_entity_poly.entity_id
_entity_poly.type
_entity_poly.pdbx_seq_one_letter_code
_entity_poly.pdbx_strand_id
1 'polypeptide(L)'
;MNILEANGESQGDGAKLVVKSGAKFGEPDALSEPAYKLVDYDLENYGEVILSGYRAKDHAVALINYGTIKATNINMTGKNGSAGGSIENHCKISVEAGLSLYNVSMYLAESTLLEARYMDAKEIECEMGNYSIFRITDLGDAAGNYLASFKSWNKIECKDSDYALLDFTQTKLLEGTLSLDGNLQLLGNLWKGNEFSKNLTLSGGSKQVDKNASIAIPAGDCTGNGNQGPTDPPSNPDYPIEVPNGSYYTFAMEDNWPAFGDYDMNDLVLGISSQLELGRSGNIDGMVLFVDLIAVGATKTLGAGIQFDKLSASKFSGVSVPASLFVNNNYFESAGNIEPNPSAAVLPLFDDAHWILSGSQERTMLNTSNTSKTFYPVRTIMYELTFAGGVSQDDLDMSALNFFIVNGGNTNNRSEVHLAGYRPTDRVKSETNGYIANDPNNSDKTMWGFIIPTEFKYAAENNSINDAYPEFSEWSISSGEQYKDWYEHPNMDHVFKPKETE
;
A
#
# COMPACT_ATOMS: atom_id res chain seq x y z
N MET A 1 36.87 44.49 -33.70
CA MET A 1 35.60 44.90 -33.07
C MET A 1 34.51 44.65 -34.09
N ASN A 2 33.83 43.51 -34.01
CA ASN A 2 32.62 43.30 -34.80
C ASN A 2 31.51 44.04 -34.07
N ILE A 3 30.99 45.09 -34.69
CA ILE A 3 29.89 45.91 -34.16
C ILE A 3 28.61 45.07 -34.26
N LEU A 4 27.88 44.98 -33.15
CA LEU A 4 26.58 44.32 -33.06
C LEU A 4 25.49 45.27 -33.57
N GLU A 5 24.75 44.88 -34.61
CA GLU A 5 23.57 45.63 -35.06
C GLU A 5 22.32 45.20 -34.28
N ALA A 6 21.39 46.14 -34.08
CA ALA A 6 20.25 46.10 -33.16
C ALA A 6 19.13 45.09 -33.49
N ASN A 7 19.42 44.14 -34.36
CA ASN A 7 18.52 43.11 -34.86
C ASN A 7 19.28 41.82 -35.23
N GLY A 8 20.56 41.72 -34.84
CA GLY A 8 21.55 40.80 -35.40
C GLY A 8 21.90 39.60 -34.51
N GLU A 9 21.85 38.41 -35.10
CA GLU A 9 22.58 37.25 -34.60
C GLU A 9 24.07 37.59 -34.50
N SER A 10 24.67 37.32 -33.35
CA SER A 10 26.12 37.38 -33.20
C SER A 10 26.69 35.98 -33.32
N GLN A 11 27.57 35.78 -34.29
CA GLN A 11 28.29 34.52 -34.48
C GLN A 11 29.64 34.59 -33.75
N GLY A 12 29.83 33.70 -32.78
CA GLY A 12 31.02 33.64 -31.94
C GLY A 12 32.13 32.74 -32.49
N ASP A 13 31.78 31.72 -33.27
CA ASP A 13 32.72 30.70 -33.77
C ASP A 13 33.63 30.13 -32.66
N GLY A 14 33.05 29.89 -31.46
CA GLY A 14 33.78 29.42 -30.27
C GLY A 14 34.43 30.53 -29.44
N ALA A 15 34.12 31.81 -29.73
CA ALA A 15 34.58 32.91 -28.89
C ALA A 15 33.91 32.89 -27.51
N LYS A 16 34.63 33.42 -26.52
CA LYS A 16 34.15 33.52 -25.14
C LYS A 16 33.68 34.94 -24.80
N LEU A 17 32.44 35.06 -24.37
CA LEU A 17 31.86 36.27 -23.79
C LEU A 17 31.89 36.16 -22.26
N VAL A 18 32.46 37.16 -21.60
CA VAL A 18 32.52 37.22 -20.12
C VAL A 18 31.80 38.47 -19.63
N VAL A 19 30.70 38.28 -18.91
CA VAL A 19 29.95 39.36 -18.26
C VAL A 19 30.44 39.46 -16.81
N LYS A 20 31.06 40.59 -16.46
CA LYS A 20 31.66 40.80 -15.14
C LYS A 20 30.61 41.11 -14.07
N SER A 21 30.97 40.89 -12.82
CA SER A 21 30.11 41.21 -11.68
C SER A 21 29.70 42.70 -11.68
N GLY A 22 28.43 42.96 -11.42
CA GLY A 22 27.83 44.30 -11.48
C GLY A 22 27.56 44.83 -12.90
N ALA A 23 27.98 44.12 -13.95
CA ALA A 23 27.65 44.47 -15.32
C ALA A 23 26.28 43.90 -15.72
N LYS A 24 25.63 44.60 -16.64
CA LYS A 24 24.43 44.14 -17.33
C LYS A 24 24.72 44.00 -18.82
N PHE A 25 24.25 42.92 -19.43
CA PHE A 25 24.39 42.66 -20.85
C PHE A 25 23.04 42.33 -21.47
N GLY A 26 22.69 43.04 -22.56
CA GLY A 26 21.50 42.77 -23.36
C GLY A 26 20.19 43.41 -22.89
N GLU A 27 20.25 44.44 -22.05
CA GLU A 27 19.12 45.36 -21.91
C GLU A 27 18.83 46.04 -23.26
N PRO A 28 17.58 46.07 -23.74
CA PRO A 28 17.22 46.80 -24.96
C PRO A 28 17.20 48.31 -24.69
N ASP A 29 17.81 49.09 -25.58
CA ASP A 29 17.92 50.56 -25.44
C ASP A 29 16.57 51.31 -25.56
N ALA A 30 15.52 50.70 -26.13
CA ALA A 30 14.17 51.26 -26.17
C ALA A 30 13.11 50.19 -26.50
N LEU A 31 11.88 50.43 -26.03
CA LEU A 31 10.67 49.64 -26.25
C LEU A 31 10.45 49.29 -27.75
N SER A 32 10.89 48.11 -28.20
CA SER A 32 10.11 47.13 -29.01
C SER A 32 10.91 46.10 -29.84
N GLU A 33 12.23 45.88 -29.66
CA GLU A 33 12.97 44.82 -30.39
C GLU A 33 13.87 43.94 -29.49
N PRO A 34 14.09 42.65 -29.85
CA PRO A 34 14.65 41.63 -28.97
C PRO A 34 16.10 41.89 -28.52
N ALA A 35 16.37 41.56 -27.26
CA ALA A 35 17.71 41.44 -26.66
C ALA A 35 18.65 40.55 -27.51
N TYR A 36 19.97 40.66 -27.39
CA TYR A 36 20.91 39.97 -28.28
C TYR A 36 20.66 38.45 -28.42
N LYS A 37 20.90 37.93 -29.63
CA LYS A 37 20.96 36.49 -29.90
C LYS A 37 22.41 36.05 -30.09
N LEU A 38 22.90 35.21 -29.18
CA LEU A 38 24.26 34.67 -29.23
C LEU A 38 24.24 33.28 -29.88
N VAL A 39 25.09 33.10 -30.89
CA VAL A 39 25.27 31.84 -31.61
C VAL A 39 26.73 31.41 -31.53
N ASP A 40 26.99 30.19 -31.07
CA ASP A 40 28.34 29.60 -30.95
C ASP A 40 29.31 30.44 -30.07
N TYR A 41 28.80 31.01 -28.98
CA TYR A 41 29.60 31.67 -27.96
C TYR A 41 29.68 30.83 -26.69
N ASP A 42 30.88 30.66 -26.13
CA ASP A 42 31.00 30.32 -24.71
C ASP A 42 30.59 31.55 -23.89
N LEU A 43 29.70 31.37 -22.91
CA LEU A 43 29.21 32.46 -22.06
C LEU A 43 29.59 32.18 -20.61
N GLU A 44 30.34 33.09 -20.00
CA GLU A 44 30.63 33.08 -18.57
C GLU A 44 30.04 34.34 -17.93
N ASN A 45 29.03 34.18 -17.10
CA ASN A 45 28.26 35.28 -16.51
C ASN A 45 28.49 35.41 -15.01
N TYR A 46 28.87 36.61 -14.54
CA TYR A 46 28.91 37.00 -13.13
C TYR A 46 27.93 38.15 -12.80
N GLY A 47 27.20 38.65 -13.79
CA GLY A 47 26.29 39.80 -13.68
C GLY A 47 24.87 39.45 -14.13
N GLU A 48 24.19 40.38 -14.80
CA GLU A 48 22.84 40.18 -15.34
C GLU A 48 22.90 40.09 -16.86
N VAL A 49 22.33 39.04 -17.43
CA VAL A 49 22.29 38.78 -18.87
C VAL A 49 20.85 38.65 -19.32
N ILE A 50 20.46 39.41 -20.34
CA ILE A 50 19.16 39.33 -21.00
C ILE A 50 19.40 39.01 -22.48
N LEU A 51 18.79 37.93 -22.99
CA LEU A 51 18.98 37.45 -24.36
C LEU A 51 17.65 37.14 -25.03
N SER A 52 17.53 37.38 -26.34
CA SER A 52 16.43 36.80 -27.11
C SER A 52 16.72 35.36 -27.54
N GLY A 53 17.97 34.94 -27.46
CA GLY A 53 18.34 33.56 -27.71
C GLY A 53 19.81 33.26 -27.41
N TYR A 54 20.07 32.04 -26.94
CA TYR A 54 21.40 31.47 -26.83
C TYR A 54 21.41 30.14 -27.59
N ARG A 55 22.38 29.95 -28.50
CA ARG A 55 22.37 28.81 -29.42
C ARG A 55 23.75 28.19 -29.63
N ALA A 56 23.82 26.86 -29.55
CA ALA A 56 24.90 26.05 -30.11
C ALA A 56 24.46 25.53 -31.48
N LYS A 57 25.03 26.04 -32.56
CA LYS A 57 24.65 25.73 -33.95
C LYS A 57 25.71 24.92 -34.67
N ASP A 58 26.92 25.45 -34.80
CA ASP A 58 28.03 24.79 -35.48
C ASP A 58 29.09 24.27 -34.49
N HIS A 59 29.12 24.82 -33.27
CA HIS A 59 30.05 24.43 -32.20
C HIS A 59 29.27 24.11 -30.92
N ALA A 60 29.79 23.16 -30.14
CA ALA A 60 29.35 22.97 -28.76
C ALA A 60 29.79 24.21 -27.94
N VAL A 61 28.96 24.67 -27.01
CA VAL A 61 29.21 25.87 -26.21
C VAL A 61 29.13 25.58 -24.72
N ALA A 62 29.91 26.31 -23.92
CA ALA A 62 29.83 26.30 -22.47
C ALA A 62 29.05 27.51 -21.95
N LEU A 63 27.97 27.26 -21.19
CA LEU A 63 27.18 28.27 -20.48
C LEU A 63 27.47 28.16 -18.98
N ILE A 64 28.33 29.04 -18.46
CA ILE A 64 28.68 29.09 -17.03
C ILE A 64 28.04 30.33 -16.41
N ASN A 65 27.15 30.15 -15.44
CA ASN A 65 26.38 31.23 -14.84
C ASN A 65 26.57 31.32 -13.33
N TYR A 66 27.23 32.37 -12.86
CA TYR A 66 27.28 32.80 -11.46
C TYR A 66 26.31 33.94 -11.12
N GLY A 67 25.63 34.51 -12.12
CA GLY A 67 24.69 35.62 -11.96
C GLY A 67 23.27 35.26 -12.39
N THR A 68 22.57 36.20 -13.00
CA THR A 68 21.21 35.97 -13.53
C THR A 68 21.22 35.97 -15.05
N ILE A 69 20.55 34.98 -15.65
CA ILE A 69 20.29 34.92 -17.08
C ILE A 69 18.78 34.90 -17.29
N LYS A 70 18.29 35.81 -18.13
CA LYS A 70 16.95 35.77 -18.69
C LYS A 70 17.05 35.60 -20.20
N ALA A 71 16.51 34.53 -20.74
CA ALA A 71 16.55 34.25 -22.17
C ALA A 71 15.15 33.97 -22.71
N THR A 72 14.85 34.34 -23.96
CA THR A 72 13.61 33.84 -24.58
C THR A 72 13.73 32.35 -24.90
N ASN A 73 14.84 31.91 -25.50
CA ASN A 73 15.11 30.49 -25.78
C ASN A 73 16.58 30.14 -25.53
N ILE A 74 16.84 28.90 -25.13
CA ILE A 74 18.18 28.31 -25.09
C ILE A 74 18.15 27.03 -25.95
N ASN A 75 18.93 27.00 -27.02
CA ASN A 75 18.95 25.92 -28.01
C ASN A 75 20.37 25.37 -28.18
N MET A 76 20.72 24.37 -27.39
CA MET A 76 22.01 23.69 -27.42
C MET A 76 21.85 22.31 -28.05
N THR A 77 21.68 22.27 -29.37
CA THR A 77 21.41 21.03 -30.11
C THR A 77 22.55 20.58 -31.04
N GLY A 78 23.58 21.42 -31.19
CA GLY A 78 24.69 21.20 -32.10
C GLY A 78 24.29 21.06 -33.57
N LYS A 79 25.28 20.82 -34.43
CA LYS A 79 25.09 20.61 -35.86
C LYS A 79 24.55 19.21 -36.11
N ASN A 80 23.41 19.10 -36.79
CA ASN A 80 22.76 17.81 -37.08
C ASN A 80 22.50 16.93 -35.84
N GLY A 81 22.33 17.53 -34.64
CA GLY A 81 22.14 16.79 -33.39
C GLY A 81 23.43 16.31 -32.73
N SER A 82 24.59 16.91 -33.04
CA SER A 82 25.85 16.71 -32.31
C SER A 82 25.82 17.33 -30.90
N ALA A 83 26.88 17.14 -30.11
CA ALA A 83 27.01 17.70 -28.76
C ALA A 83 26.63 19.19 -28.68
N GLY A 84 25.68 19.52 -27.80
CA GLY A 84 25.24 20.88 -27.53
C GLY A 84 26.19 21.64 -26.61
N GLY A 85 26.99 20.93 -25.81
CA GLY A 85 28.00 21.50 -24.92
C GLY A 85 27.68 21.29 -23.45
N SER A 86 27.84 22.32 -22.61
CA SER A 86 27.61 22.22 -21.17
C SER A 86 26.90 23.43 -20.56
N ILE A 87 26.16 23.18 -19.48
CA ILE A 87 25.54 24.21 -18.65
C ILE A 87 26.01 24.03 -17.21
N GLU A 88 26.64 25.05 -16.64
CA GLU A 88 26.97 25.12 -15.22
C GLU A 88 26.24 26.32 -14.62
N ASN A 89 25.24 26.06 -13.77
CA ASN A 89 24.46 27.11 -13.13
C ASN A 89 24.79 27.17 -11.64
N HIS A 90 25.29 28.31 -11.20
CA HIS A 90 25.59 28.66 -9.82
C HIS A 90 24.65 29.74 -9.27
N CYS A 91 23.65 30.19 -10.04
CA CYS A 91 22.56 31.03 -9.53
C CYS A 91 21.26 30.81 -10.31
N LYS A 92 20.81 31.77 -11.14
CA LYS A 92 19.46 31.72 -11.75
C LYS A 92 19.49 31.85 -13.27
N ILE A 93 18.85 30.91 -13.95
CA ILE A 93 18.56 30.95 -15.39
C ILE A 93 17.04 30.81 -15.59
N SER A 94 16.43 31.82 -16.20
CA SER A 94 15.00 31.83 -16.55
C SER A 94 14.82 31.92 -18.06
N VAL A 95 14.19 30.91 -18.64
CA VAL A 95 13.90 30.81 -20.09
C VAL A 95 12.42 31.02 -20.34
N GLU A 96 12.04 32.10 -21.02
CA GLU A 96 10.62 32.48 -21.17
C GLU A 96 9.83 31.54 -22.08
N ALA A 97 10.48 30.86 -23.03
CA ALA A 97 9.86 29.89 -23.93
C ALA A 97 10.53 28.51 -23.82
N GLY A 98 11.37 28.13 -24.78
CA GLY A 98 11.85 26.76 -24.94
C GLY A 98 13.32 26.55 -24.56
N LEU A 99 13.58 25.40 -23.95
CA LEU A 99 14.89 24.83 -23.68
C LEU A 99 15.09 23.58 -24.56
N SER A 100 15.95 23.66 -25.58
CA SER A 100 16.28 22.49 -26.43
C SER A 100 17.71 22.03 -26.15
N LEU A 101 17.88 20.82 -25.60
CA LEU A 101 19.17 20.33 -25.09
C LEU A 101 19.47 18.94 -25.64
N TYR A 102 20.38 18.85 -26.61
CA TYR A 102 20.82 17.56 -27.17
C TYR A 102 22.28 17.30 -26.83
N ASN A 103 22.54 16.22 -26.10
CA ASN A 103 23.87 15.79 -25.70
C ASN A 103 24.62 16.93 -24.96
N VAL A 104 24.02 17.31 -23.82
CA VAL A 104 24.43 18.42 -22.95
C VAL A 104 24.70 17.88 -21.55
N SER A 105 25.88 18.18 -21.02
CA SER A 105 26.22 17.94 -19.61
C SER A 105 25.82 19.14 -18.77
N MET A 106 25.13 18.90 -17.65
CA MET A 106 24.56 19.95 -16.82
C MET A 106 25.01 19.79 -15.37
N TYR A 107 25.30 20.91 -14.73
CA TYR A 107 25.51 21.00 -13.28
C TYR A 107 24.70 22.17 -12.73
N LEU A 108 23.80 21.89 -11.79
CA LEU A 108 23.08 22.90 -11.03
C LEU A 108 23.64 22.90 -9.61
N ALA A 109 24.34 23.95 -9.22
CA ALA A 109 24.94 24.05 -7.89
C ALA A 109 23.87 24.18 -6.78
N GLU A 110 24.30 24.12 -5.52
CA GLU A 110 23.42 24.29 -4.37
C GLU A 110 22.60 25.59 -4.44
N SER A 111 21.30 25.50 -4.10
CA SER A 111 20.38 26.64 -4.03
C SER A 111 20.28 27.48 -5.32
N THR A 112 20.16 26.81 -6.47
CA THR A 112 20.03 27.43 -7.79
C THR A 112 18.69 27.14 -8.45
N LEU A 113 18.37 27.89 -9.52
CA LEU A 113 17.15 27.74 -10.31
C LEU A 113 17.49 27.74 -11.79
N LEU A 114 17.08 26.68 -12.48
CA LEU A 114 16.91 26.65 -13.93
C LEU A 114 15.40 26.47 -14.20
N GLU A 115 14.78 27.46 -14.83
CA GLU A 115 13.37 27.38 -15.19
C GLU A 115 13.11 27.66 -16.67
N ALA A 116 12.17 26.92 -17.26
CA ALA A 116 11.67 27.17 -18.62
C ALA A 116 10.16 26.84 -18.73
N ARG A 117 9.51 27.31 -19.80
CA ARG A 117 8.13 26.88 -20.09
C ARG A 117 8.08 25.49 -20.73
N TYR A 118 8.96 25.25 -21.70
CA TYR A 118 9.03 24.00 -22.45
C TYR A 118 10.45 23.47 -22.49
N MET A 119 10.59 22.15 -22.53
CA MET A 119 11.87 21.48 -22.75
C MET A 119 11.77 20.36 -23.78
N ASP A 120 12.74 20.29 -24.68
CA ASP A 120 13.02 19.16 -25.54
C ASP A 120 14.46 18.67 -25.32
N ALA A 121 14.59 17.57 -24.57
CA ALA A 121 15.85 17.00 -24.15
C ALA A 121 16.14 15.67 -24.87
N LYS A 122 17.41 15.45 -25.19
CA LYS A 122 17.92 14.19 -25.73
C LYS A 122 19.34 13.97 -25.22
N GLU A 123 19.62 12.84 -24.58
CA GLU A 123 20.98 12.48 -24.14
C GLU A 123 21.57 13.51 -23.15
N ILE A 124 20.75 14.03 -22.24
CA ILE A 124 21.25 14.92 -21.17
C ILE A 124 21.74 14.11 -19.97
N GLU A 125 22.79 14.61 -19.33
CA GLU A 125 23.24 14.19 -18.00
C GLU A 125 23.29 15.43 -17.10
N CYS A 126 22.50 15.44 -16.02
CA CYS A 126 22.39 16.56 -15.11
C CYS A 126 22.69 16.15 -13.68
N GLU A 127 23.70 16.78 -13.07
CA GLU A 127 23.96 16.67 -11.64
C GLU A 127 23.40 17.89 -10.91
N MET A 128 22.61 17.64 -9.86
CA MET A 128 21.93 18.66 -9.08
C MET A 128 22.45 18.65 -7.64
N GLY A 129 22.88 19.81 -7.15
CA GLY A 129 23.26 20.03 -5.76
C GLY A 129 22.05 20.28 -4.85
N ASN A 130 22.30 20.26 -3.55
CA ASN A 130 21.30 20.52 -2.50
C ASN A 130 20.40 21.73 -2.80
N TYR A 131 19.09 21.60 -2.60
CA TYR A 131 18.11 22.68 -2.73
C TYR A 131 18.07 23.36 -4.11
N SER A 132 18.69 22.78 -5.14
CA SER A 132 18.55 23.26 -6.51
C SER A 132 17.18 22.88 -7.10
N ILE A 133 16.69 23.72 -8.01
CA ILE A 133 15.39 23.57 -8.66
C ILE A 133 15.60 23.56 -10.17
N PHE A 134 15.12 22.50 -10.82
CA PHE A 134 14.93 22.46 -12.26
C PHE A 134 13.42 22.42 -12.54
N ARG A 135 12.88 23.54 -13.00
CA ARG A 135 11.43 23.76 -13.16
C ARG A 135 11.03 23.90 -14.61
N ILE A 136 10.10 23.08 -15.06
CA ILE A 136 9.51 23.18 -16.38
C ILE A 136 7.99 23.30 -16.24
N THR A 137 7.48 24.53 -16.39
CA THR A 137 6.09 24.86 -16.09
C THR A 137 5.52 25.88 -17.07
N ASP A 138 4.34 25.61 -17.62
CA ASP A 138 3.53 26.60 -18.33
C ASP A 138 2.11 26.64 -17.73
N LEU A 139 1.66 27.81 -17.30
CA LEU A 139 0.36 28.00 -16.66
C LEU A 139 -0.78 28.18 -17.68
N GLY A 140 -0.50 28.11 -18.99
CA GLY A 140 -1.44 28.58 -20.03
C GLY A 140 -1.65 27.71 -21.27
N ASP A 141 -0.93 26.61 -21.51
CA ASP A 141 -1.14 25.80 -22.73
C ASP A 141 -2.34 24.84 -22.60
N ALA A 142 -3.49 25.27 -23.13
CA ALA A 142 -4.69 24.44 -23.26
C ALA A 142 -4.56 23.29 -24.27
N ALA A 143 -3.51 23.27 -25.11
CA ALA A 143 -3.33 22.28 -26.16
C ALA A 143 -2.57 21.03 -25.70
N GLY A 144 -1.96 21.04 -24.52
CA GLY A 144 -1.26 19.88 -23.94
C GLY A 144 -0.05 19.42 -24.77
N ASN A 145 0.56 20.31 -25.55
CA ASN A 145 1.60 19.97 -26.51
C ASN A 145 3.00 20.16 -25.88
N TYR A 146 3.34 19.21 -25.00
CA TYR A 146 4.68 18.85 -24.47
C TYR A 146 5.41 19.89 -23.60
N LEU A 147 5.46 19.66 -22.28
CA LEU A 147 6.13 20.56 -21.32
C LEU A 147 7.56 20.14 -20.99
N ALA A 148 7.88 18.86 -20.76
CA ALA A 148 9.25 18.37 -20.95
C ALA A 148 9.23 17.05 -21.71
N SER A 149 9.94 17.02 -22.84
CA SER A 149 10.12 15.87 -23.73
C SER A 149 11.52 15.31 -23.51
N PHE A 150 11.61 13.98 -23.39
CA PHE A 150 12.87 13.25 -23.21
C PHE A 150 12.97 12.17 -24.29
N LYS A 151 13.92 12.32 -25.21
CA LYS A 151 14.23 11.38 -26.30
C LYS A 151 15.50 10.61 -25.99
N SER A 152 15.64 9.39 -26.53
CA SER A 152 16.81 8.52 -26.25
C SER A 152 16.98 8.29 -24.74
N TRP A 153 18.18 8.12 -24.21
CA TRP A 153 18.42 8.07 -22.76
C TRP A 153 18.61 9.48 -22.17
N ASN A 154 18.19 9.70 -20.92
CA ASN A 154 18.44 10.93 -20.17
C ASN A 154 18.64 10.57 -18.69
N LYS A 155 19.54 11.27 -18.01
CA LYS A 155 19.89 10.99 -16.61
C LYS A 155 19.93 12.29 -15.80
N ILE A 156 19.31 12.28 -14.64
CA ILE A 156 19.40 13.36 -13.66
C ILE A 156 19.70 12.74 -12.29
N GLU A 157 20.65 13.30 -11.57
CA GLU A 157 21.06 12.77 -10.27
C GLU A 157 21.30 13.87 -9.22
N CYS A 158 21.04 13.56 -7.96
CA CYS A 158 21.44 14.37 -6.81
C CYS A 158 22.17 13.49 -5.81
N LYS A 159 23.50 13.61 -5.78
CA LYS A 159 24.38 12.77 -4.93
C LYS A 159 24.55 13.32 -3.52
N ASP A 160 24.10 14.54 -3.28
CA ASP A 160 24.26 15.22 -2.01
C ASP A 160 23.30 14.66 -0.94
N SER A 161 23.53 15.02 0.33
CA SER A 161 22.78 14.49 1.48
C SER A 161 21.35 15.00 1.59
N ASP A 162 21.05 16.18 1.07
CA ASP A 162 19.72 16.79 1.08
C ASP A 162 19.06 16.64 -0.30
N TYR A 163 17.92 17.30 -0.49
CA TYR A 163 17.06 17.10 -1.65
C TYR A 163 17.23 18.18 -2.71
N ALA A 164 17.05 17.79 -3.98
CA ALA A 164 16.82 18.71 -5.08
C ALA A 164 15.45 18.45 -5.75
N LEU A 165 14.89 19.49 -6.38
CA LEU A 165 13.53 19.47 -6.93
C LEU A 165 13.52 19.48 -8.46
N LEU A 166 12.87 18.47 -9.04
CA LEU A 166 12.42 18.49 -10.43
C LEU A 166 10.94 18.85 -10.46
N ASP A 167 10.60 20.06 -10.87
CA ASP A 167 9.21 20.53 -10.96
C ASP A 167 8.72 20.43 -12.41
N PHE A 168 8.15 19.27 -12.70
CA PHE A 168 7.78 18.75 -14.03
C PHE A 168 6.28 18.44 -14.05
N THR A 169 5.46 19.33 -13.47
CA THR A 169 4.04 19.09 -13.12
C THR A 169 3.15 18.63 -14.27
N GLN A 170 3.57 18.79 -15.53
CA GLN A 170 2.79 18.41 -16.72
C GLN A 170 3.65 17.78 -17.85
N THR A 171 4.61 16.92 -17.52
CA THR A 171 5.51 16.30 -18.51
C THR A 171 4.91 15.15 -19.31
N LYS A 172 5.42 14.96 -20.53
CA LYS A 172 5.09 13.83 -21.41
C LYS A 172 6.39 13.25 -21.98
N LEU A 173 6.71 12.02 -21.58
CA LEU A 173 7.82 11.26 -22.18
C LEU A 173 7.43 10.91 -23.62
N LEU A 174 8.27 11.24 -24.60
CA LEU A 174 8.09 10.84 -25.99
C LEU A 174 9.37 10.16 -26.46
N GLU A 175 9.28 8.86 -26.77
CA GLU A 175 10.36 8.13 -27.48
C GLU A 175 11.75 8.20 -26.78
N GLY A 176 11.80 7.89 -25.48
CA GLY A 176 13.03 7.86 -24.69
C GLY A 176 12.84 7.38 -23.25
N THR A 177 13.93 7.36 -22.47
CA THR A 177 13.98 7.02 -21.04
C THR A 177 14.52 8.20 -20.21
N LEU A 178 14.06 8.27 -18.96
CA LEU A 178 14.56 9.19 -17.92
C LEU A 178 14.95 8.37 -16.68
N SER A 179 16.20 8.48 -16.25
CA SER A 179 16.69 7.88 -15.01
C SER A 179 16.93 8.97 -13.97
N LEU A 180 16.32 8.82 -12.79
CA LEU A 180 16.50 9.69 -11.64
C LEU A 180 17.20 8.93 -10.52
N ASP A 181 18.35 9.41 -10.08
CA ASP A 181 19.14 8.76 -9.02
C ASP A 181 19.44 9.72 -7.86
N GLY A 182 19.54 9.18 -6.66
CA GLY A 182 19.88 9.95 -5.46
C GLY A 182 18.70 10.72 -4.85
N ASN A 183 18.98 11.75 -4.05
CA ASN A 183 17.99 12.49 -3.27
C ASN A 183 17.18 13.50 -4.12
N LEU A 184 16.43 12.98 -5.10
CA LEU A 184 15.60 13.77 -5.99
C LEU A 184 14.10 13.61 -5.67
N GLN A 185 13.38 14.73 -5.68
CA GLN A 185 11.92 14.70 -5.74
C GLN A 185 11.44 15.21 -7.10
N LEU A 186 10.74 14.35 -7.83
CA LEU A 186 10.02 14.69 -9.05
C LEU A 186 8.58 15.07 -8.73
N LEU A 187 8.20 16.32 -8.97
CA LEU A 187 6.82 16.78 -8.88
C LEU A 187 6.17 16.66 -10.27
N GLY A 188 5.18 15.78 -10.40
CA GLY A 188 4.40 15.58 -11.64
C GLY A 188 3.57 14.30 -11.65
N ASN A 189 2.69 14.13 -12.63
CA ASN A 189 1.70 13.04 -12.69
C ASN A 189 2.09 11.89 -13.64
N LEU A 190 3.32 11.39 -13.62
CA LEU A 190 3.76 10.34 -14.55
C LEU A 190 3.26 8.92 -14.17
N TRP A 191 2.74 8.70 -12.96
CA TRP A 191 2.50 7.35 -12.41
C TRP A 191 1.11 6.74 -12.60
N LYS A 192 0.10 7.46 -13.08
CA LYS A 192 -1.25 6.87 -13.18
C LYS A 192 -1.39 5.87 -14.34
N GLY A 193 -0.90 4.65 -14.13
CA GLY A 193 -1.32 3.42 -14.81
C GLY A 193 -1.18 3.38 -16.34
N ASN A 194 -0.29 4.18 -16.92
CA ASN A 194 -0.08 4.27 -18.36
C ASN A 194 1.25 3.62 -18.78
N GLU A 195 1.45 3.39 -20.09
CA GLU A 195 2.66 2.76 -20.63
C GLU A 195 3.98 3.52 -20.32
N PHE A 196 3.90 4.76 -19.81
CA PHE A 196 5.06 5.62 -19.57
C PHE A 196 5.87 5.26 -18.30
N SER A 197 5.31 4.51 -17.36
CA SER A 197 6.07 4.03 -16.19
C SER A 197 7.26 3.15 -16.59
N LYS A 198 7.21 2.51 -17.76
CA LYS A 198 8.32 1.70 -18.31
C LYS A 198 9.55 2.54 -18.69
N ASN A 199 9.39 3.85 -18.87
CA ASN A 199 10.43 4.74 -19.38
C ASN A 199 11.02 5.66 -18.29
N LEU A 200 10.51 5.58 -17.05
CA LEU A 200 11.06 6.29 -15.89
C LEU A 200 11.71 5.28 -14.93
N THR A 201 12.98 5.48 -14.61
CA THR A 201 13.70 4.70 -13.59
C THR A 201 13.96 5.59 -12.37
N LEU A 202 13.60 5.13 -11.18
CA LEU A 202 13.87 5.79 -9.90
C LEU A 202 14.83 4.92 -9.08
N SER A 203 15.96 5.48 -8.63
CA SER A 203 16.95 4.81 -7.79
C SER A 203 17.56 5.77 -6.75
N GLY A 204 18.35 5.25 -5.80
CA GLY A 204 19.17 6.06 -4.89
C GLY A 204 18.41 6.98 -3.92
N GLY A 205 17.10 6.76 -3.72
CA GLY A 205 16.24 7.60 -2.88
C GLY A 205 15.30 8.52 -3.64
N SER A 206 15.37 8.52 -4.98
CA SER A 206 14.53 9.38 -5.81
C SER A 206 13.07 8.93 -5.75
N LYS A 207 12.16 9.92 -5.71
CA LYS A 207 10.72 9.66 -5.60
C LYS A 207 9.90 10.65 -6.42
N GLN A 208 8.73 10.20 -6.85
CA GLN A 208 7.75 11.05 -7.52
C GLN A 208 6.57 11.38 -6.61
N VAL A 209 6.05 12.60 -6.72
CA VAL A 209 4.85 13.08 -6.03
C VAL A 209 3.94 13.85 -6.98
N ASP A 210 2.63 13.76 -6.79
CA ASP A 210 1.64 14.23 -7.77
C ASP A 210 1.47 15.76 -7.80
N LYS A 211 1.05 16.36 -6.68
CA LYS A 211 0.51 17.73 -6.66
C LYS A 211 1.29 18.75 -5.84
N ASN A 212 1.97 18.32 -4.79
CA ASN A 212 2.79 19.18 -3.95
C ASN A 212 4.11 18.46 -3.66
N ALA A 213 5.22 19.13 -3.91
CA ALA A 213 6.52 18.64 -3.45
C ALA A 213 6.52 18.59 -1.92
N SER A 214 6.96 17.46 -1.36
CA SER A 214 7.05 17.27 0.10
C SER A 214 8.28 17.95 0.70
N ILE A 215 9.26 18.35 -0.12
CA ILE A 215 10.49 19.02 0.31
C ILE A 215 10.28 20.53 0.35
N ALA A 216 10.83 21.22 1.34
CA ALA A 216 10.84 22.67 1.37
C ALA A 216 12.19 23.20 0.85
N ILE A 217 12.16 24.08 -0.15
CA ILE A 217 13.31 24.82 -0.66
C ILE A 217 13.03 26.32 -0.45
N PRO A 218 13.85 27.03 0.35
CA PRO A 218 13.64 28.45 0.61
C PRO A 218 13.62 29.30 -0.68
N ALA A 219 12.76 30.31 -0.69
CA ALA A 219 12.82 31.37 -1.70
C ALA A 219 14.09 32.21 -1.51
N GLY A 220 14.64 32.72 -2.61
CA GLY A 220 15.89 33.47 -2.61
C GLY A 220 16.25 33.99 -3.99
N ASP A 221 17.29 34.81 -4.09
CA ASP A 221 17.68 35.45 -5.34
C ASP A 221 18.00 34.44 -6.45
N CYS A 222 18.63 33.32 -6.07
CA CYS A 222 19.03 32.25 -6.99
C CYS A 222 18.04 31.09 -7.05
N THR A 223 17.10 30.95 -6.11
CA THR A 223 16.03 29.90 -6.11
C THR A 223 14.66 30.43 -6.52
N GLY A 224 14.52 31.74 -6.77
CA GLY A 224 13.25 32.38 -7.08
C GLY A 224 12.25 32.21 -5.94
N ASN A 225 11.04 31.76 -6.27
CA ASN A 225 9.99 31.50 -5.27
C ASN A 225 10.24 30.26 -4.41
N GLY A 226 11.32 29.50 -4.66
CA GLY A 226 11.61 28.26 -3.96
C GLY A 226 10.53 27.19 -4.18
N ASN A 227 10.33 26.36 -3.15
CA ASN A 227 9.21 25.43 -3.00
C ASN A 227 8.81 25.39 -1.52
N GLN A 228 7.56 25.71 -1.19
CA GLN A 228 7.13 25.88 0.20
C GLN A 228 6.92 24.56 0.97
N GLY A 229 6.95 23.40 0.29
CA GLY A 229 6.59 22.12 0.90
C GLY A 229 5.11 22.08 1.34
N PRO A 230 4.68 21.04 2.07
CA PRO A 230 3.38 21.02 2.73
C PRO A 230 3.34 22.14 3.78
N THR A 231 2.33 23.02 3.72
CA THR A 231 2.11 24.06 4.75
C THR A 231 1.46 23.50 6.01
N ASP A 232 0.92 22.28 5.92
CA ASP A 232 0.32 21.59 7.04
C ASP A 232 1.41 20.77 7.73
N PRO A 233 1.78 21.08 8.99
CA PRO A 233 2.61 20.18 9.75
C PRO A 233 1.90 18.82 9.83
N PRO A 234 2.63 17.69 9.77
CA PRO A 234 2.02 16.39 9.98
C PRO A 234 1.24 16.42 11.30
N SER A 235 -0.08 16.22 11.23
CA SER A 235 -0.89 16.06 12.43
C SER A 235 -0.48 14.77 13.11
N ASN A 236 -0.38 14.79 14.44
CA ASN A 236 -0.31 13.53 15.17
C ASN A 236 -1.53 12.70 14.77
N PRO A 237 -1.36 11.40 14.49
CA PRO A 237 -2.51 10.54 14.23
C PRO A 237 -3.40 10.54 15.48
N ASP A 238 -4.71 10.57 15.25
CA ASP A 238 -5.68 10.28 16.30
C ASP A 238 -5.57 8.79 16.63
N TYR A 239 -5.49 8.49 17.94
CA TYR A 239 -5.40 7.13 18.44
C TYR A 239 -6.73 6.71 19.08
N PRO A 240 -7.09 5.42 19.01
CA PRO A 240 -6.34 4.35 18.35
C PRO A 240 -6.41 4.43 16.81
N ILE A 241 -5.36 3.94 16.14
CA ILE A 241 -5.35 3.81 14.67
C ILE A 241 -6.05 2.51 14.31
N GLU A 242 -7.12 2.59 13.53
CA GLU A 242 -7.76 1.43 12.94
C GLU A 242 -6.83 0.76 11.91
N VAL A 243 -6.43 -0.47 12.18
CA VAL A 243 -5.69 -1.31 11.22
C VAL A 243 -6.70 -1.88 10.22
N PRO A 244 -6.44 -1.87 8.89
CA PRO A 244 -7.33 -2.46 7.91
C PRO A 244 -7.75 -3.87 8.29
N ASN A 245 -9.01 -4.22 8.00
CA ASN A 245 -9.59 -5.51 8.36
C ASN A 245 -8.67 -6.67 7.95
N GLY A 246 -8.44 -7.58 8.90
CA GLY A 246 -7.74 -8.83 8.66
C GLY A 246 -8.51 -9.71 7.68
N SER A 247 -7.83 -10.74 7.17
CA SER A 247 -8.42 -11.72 6.26
C SER A 247 -9.67 -12.38 6.86
N TYR A 248 -10.58 -12.80 5.98
CA TYR A 248 -11.75 -13.58 6.36
C TYR A 248 -11.39 -15.06 6.42
N TYR A 249 -11.81 -15.75 7.47
CA TYR A 249 -11.56 -17.18 7.65
C TYR A 249 -12.86 -17.93 7.90
N THR A 250 -13.08 -19.04 7.21
CA THR A 250 -14.20 -19.94 7.47
C THR A 250 -13.75 -21.12 8.34
N PHE A 251 -14.52 -21.41 9.38
CA PHE A 251 -14.35 -22.52 10.31
C PHE A 251 -15.48 -23.52 10.06
N ALA A 252 -15.12 -24.80 9.90
CA ALA A 252 -16.04 -25.90 9.63
C ALA A 252 -15.76 -27.01 10.64
N MET A 253 -16.80 -27.47 11.35
CA MET A 253 -16.67 -28.35 12.52
C MET A 253 -17.60 -29.56 12.43
N GLU A 254 -17.19 -30.64 13.10
CA GLU A 254 -18.00 -31.80 13.47
C GLU A 254 -18.34 -31.77 14.96
N ASP A 255 -19.51 -32.29 15.35
CA ASP A 255 -20.04 -32.26 16.72
C ASP A 255 -19.92 -33.58 17.48
N ASN A 256 -19.50 -34.65 16.82
CA ASN A 256 -19.68 -36.01 17.35
C ASN A 256 -18.45 -36.61 18.01
N TRP A 257 -17.33 -35.89 18.04
CA TRP A 257 -16.09 -36.39 18.62
C TRP A 257 -16.29 -36.92 20.07
N PRO A 258 -15.79 -38.12 20.41
CA PRO A 258 -14.90 -39.01 19.63
C PRO A 258 -15.55 -40.02 18.68
N ALA A 259 -16.86 -39.97 18.50
CA ALA A 259 -17.53 -40.77 17.48
C ALA A 259 -17.49 -40.08 16.11
N PHE A 260 -17.55 -40.86 15.05
CA PHE A 260 -17.82 -40.36 13.70
C PHE A 260 -19.33 -40.23 13.49
N GLY A 261 -19.73 -39.16 12.81
CA GLY A 261 -21.04 -38.99 12.19
C GLY A 261 -21.00 -39.33 10.70
N ASP A 262 -21.65 -38.49 9.90
CA ASP A 262 -21.63 -38.47 8.44
C ASP A 262 -20.41 -37.72 7.85
N TYR A 263 -19.66 -37.02 8.68
CA TYR A 263 -18.34 -36.46 8.35
C TYR A 263 -18.41 -35.44 7.20
N ASP A 264 -19.44 -34.60 7.18
CA ASP A 264 -19.70 -33.57 6.18
C ASP A 264 -19.11 -32.19 6.56
N MET A 265 -18.62 -32.04 7.80
CA MET A 265 -17.98 -30.86 8.35
C MET A 265 -18.88 -29.62 8.33
N ASN A 266 -20.18 -29.80 8.50
CA ASN A 266 -21.13 -28.69 8.52
C ASN A 266 -21.94 -28.56 9.83
N ASP A 267 -21.64 -29.37 10.85
CA ASP A 267 -22.34 -29.34 12.14
C ASP A 267 -22.35 -27.93 12.75
N LEU A 268 -21.23 -27.20 12.57
CA LEU A 268 -21.17 -25.76 12.72
C LEU A 268 -20.25 -25.16 11.64
N VAL A 269 -20.76 -24.16 10.91
CA VAL A 269 -19.97 -23.36 9.97
C VAL A 269 -20.06 -21.90 10.34
N LEU A 270 -18.91 -21.24 10.51
CA LEU A 270 -18.85 -19.80 10.77
C LEU A 270 -17.70 -19.12 10.05
N GLY A 271 -17.85 -17.83 9.81
CA GLY A 271 -16.79 -16.96 9.33
C GLY A 271 -16.29 -16.03 10.43
N ILE A 272 -14.99 -15.74 10.45
CA ILE A 272 -14.39 -14.75 11.34
C ILE A 272 -13.53 -13.78 10.55
N SER A 273 -13.69 -12.50 10.83
CA SER A 273 -12.71 -11.46 10.50
C SER A 273 -12.46 -10.57 11.71
N SER A 274 -11.38 -9.80 11.68
CA SER A 274 -11.04 -8.91 12.78
C SER A 274 -10.56 -7.56 12.31
N GLN A 275 -10.75 -6.56 13.14
CA GLN A 275 -10.17 -5.24 13.01
C GLN A 275 -9.39 -4.94 14.29
N LEU A 276 -8.14 -4.49 14.17
CA LEU A 276 -7.30 -4.18 15.32
C LEU A 276 -7.21 -2.66 15.52
N GLU A 277 -7.13 -2.24 16.77
CA GLU A 277 -7.00 -0.85 17.17
C GLU A 277 -5.61 -0.64 17.78
N LEU A 278 -4.72 0.00 17.02
CA LEU A 278 -3.34 0.26 17.44
C LEU A 278 -3.28 1.47 18.38
N GLY A 279 -2.77 1.25 19.58
CA GLY A 279 -2.58 2.26 20.60
C GLY A 279 -1.34 3.13 20.41
N ARG A 280 -1.26 4.21 21.20
CA ARG A 280 -0.14 5.16 21.19
C ARG A 280 1.21 4.53 21.55
N SER A 281 1.18 3.41 22.28
CA SER A 281 2.37 2.67 22.70
C SER A 281 2.95 1.75 21.61
N GLY A 282 2.28 1.63 20.45
CA GLY A 282 2.60 0.67 19.40
C GLY A 282 2.08 -0.75 19.68
N ASN A 283 1.38 -0.96 20.80
CA ASN A 283 0.63 -2.18 21.11
C ASN A 283 -0.83 -2.06 20.66
N ILE A 284 -1.51 -3.19 20.56
CA ILE A 284 -2.94 -3.24 20.28
C ILE A 284 -3.72 -2.91 21.57
N ASP A 285 -4.55 -1.87 21.52
CA ASP A 285 -5.40 -1.43 22.64
C ASP A 285 -6.81 -2.05 22.54
N GLY A 286 -7.26 -2.41 21.33
CA GLY A 286 -8.57 -3.02 21.08
C GLY A 286 -8.62 -3.95 19.87
N MET A 287 -9.64 -4.80 19.84
CA MET A 287 -9.93 -5.72 18.74
C MET A 287 -11.44 -5.84 18.55
N VAL A 288 -11.92 -5.68 17.33
CA VAL A 288 -13.30 -5.99 16.95
C VAL A 288 -13.29 -7.30 16.17
N LEU A 289 -13.97 -8.32 16.69
CA LEU A 289 -14.21 -9.60 16.01
C LEU A 289 -15.60 -9.57 15.37
N PHE A 290 -15.66 -9.88 14.08
CA PHE A 290 -16.90 -10.13 13.36
C PHE A 290 -17.05 -11.63 13.16
N VAL A 291 -18.08 -12.21 13.78
CA VAL A 291 -18.38 -13.65 13.69
C VAL A 291 -19.68 -13.85 12.91
N ASP A 292 -19.57 -14.41 11.72
CA ASP A 292 -20.70 -14.77 10.86
C ASP A 292 -21.11 -16.20 11.14
N LEU A 293 -22.24 -16.42 11.81
CA LEU A 293 -22.80 -17.77 11.93
C LEU A 293 -23.54 -18.13 10.62
N ILE A 294 -23.02 -19.12 9.89
CA ILE A 294 -23.44 -19.45 8.52
C ILE A 294 -24.40 -20.64 8.51
N ALA A 295 -24.05 -21.73 9.21
CA ALA A 295 -24.84 -22.97 9.24
C ALA A 295 -24.70 -23.72 10.56
N VAL A 296 -25.71 -24.55 10.86
CA VAL A 296 -25.76 -25.44 12.03
C VAL A 296 -26.32 -26.79 11.57
N GLY A 297 -25.45 -27.71 11.16
CA GLY A 297 -25.82 -29.10 10.77
C GLY A 297 -26.09 -30.04 11.95
N ALA A 298 -25.80 -29.62 13.18
CA ALA A 298 -26.02 -30.47 14.34
C ALA A 298 -27.49 -30.53 14.78
N THR A 299 -27.88 -31.64 15.40
CA THR A 299 -29.11 -31.72 16.23
C THR A 299 -28.83 -31.53 17.72
N LYS A 300 -27.56 -31.42 18.11
CA LYS A 300 -27.17 -31.08 19.49
C LYS A 300 -27.24 -29.59 19.75
N THR A 301 -27.29 -29.23 21.03
CA THR A 301 -27.08 -27.82 21.43
C THR A 301 -25.59 -27.54 21.38
N LEU A 302 -25.17 -26.72 20.42
CA LEU A 302 -23.78 -26.31 20.25
C LEU A 302 -23.55 -24.90 20.80
N GLY A 303 -22.62 -24.78 21.74
CA GLY A 303 -21.97 -23.51 22.07
C GLY A 303 -20.64 -23.38 21.32
N ALA A 304 -20.06 -22.18 21.32
CA ALA A 304 -18.76 -21.93 20.72
C ALA A 304 -17.95 -20.91 21.51
N GLY A 305 -16.62 -21.04 21.44
CA GLY A 305 -15.68 -20.14 22.10
C GLY A 305 -14.36 -20.03 21.34
N ILE A 306 -13.58 -19.01 21.68
CA ILE A 306 -12.22 -18.81 21.20
C ILE A 306 -11.30 -18.75 22.42
N GLN A 307 -10.32 -19.65 22.48
CA GLN A 307 -9.22 -19.54 23.43
C GLN A 307 -8.09 -18.73 22.80
N PHE A 308 -7.61 -17.71 23.51
CA PHE A 308 -6.45 -16.92 23.10
C PHE A 308 -5.19 -17.60 23.66
N ASP A 309 -4.59 -18.51 22.90
CA ASP A 309 -3.52 -19.39 23.40
C ASP A 309 -2.28 -18.62 23.91
N LYS A 310 -2.11 -17.37 23.48
CA LYS A 310 -1.01 -16.48 23.89
C LYS A 310 -1.38 -15.47 24.98
N LEU A 311 -2.66 -15.32 25.34
CA LEU A 311 -3.12 -14.28 26.25
C LEU A 311 -3.79 -14.88 27.48
N SER A 312 -3.42 -14.38 28.66
CA SER A 312 -4.17 -14.65 29.90
C SER A 312 -5.33 -13.68 30.05
N ALA A 313 -6.35 -14.02 30.86
CA ALA A 313 -7.51 -13.15 31.09
C ALA A 313 -7.14 -11.76 31.64
N SER A 314 -6.02 -11.64 32.36
CA SER A 314 -5.51 -10.35 32.87
C SER A 314 -5.12 -9.34 31.78
N LYS A 315 -4.96 -9.79 30.53
CA LYS A 315 -4.67 -8.94 29.38
C LYS A 315 -5.89 -8.19 28.87
N PHE A 316 -7.08 -8.55 29.29
CA PHE A 316 -8.34 -7.95 28.86
C PHE A 316 -8.88 -7.02 29.95
N SER A 317 -9.30 -5.83 29.55
CA SER A 317 -9.95 -4.84 30.42
C SER A 317 -11.47 -4.81 30.26
N GLY A 318 -12.00 -5.35 29.16
CA GLY A 318 -13.44 -5.36 28.91
C GLY A 318 -13.81 -6.05 27.61
N VAL A 319 -15.06 -6.50 27.57
CA VAL A 319 -15.73 -7.12 26.42
C VAL A 319 -17.10 -6.46 26.28
N SER A 320 -17.45 -6.08 25.06
CA SER A 320 -18.77 -5.56 24.69
C SER A 320 -19.37 -6.46 23.61
N VAL A 321 -20.51 -7.07 23.94
CA VAL A 321 -21.24 -8.02 23.08
C VAL A 321 -22.76 -7.85 23.24
N PRO A 322 -23.56 -8.30 22.27
CA PRO A 322 -25.01 -8.37 22.41
C PRO A 322 -25.46 -9.22 23.62
N ALA A 323 -26.47 -8.75 24.36
CA ALA A 323 -26.95 -9.42 25.58
C ALA A 323 -27.68 -10.76 25.33
N SER A 324 -28.11 -11.05 24.11
CA SER A 324 -28.97 -12.20 23.78
C SER A 324 -28.23 -13.47 23.35
N LEU A 325 -26.91 -13.53 23.54
CA LEU A 325 -26.07 -14.61 23.02
C LEU A 325 -26.05 -15.88 23.89
N PHE A 326 -26.45 -15.76 25.16
CA PHE A 326 -26.32 -16.82 26.17
C PHE A 326 -27.66 -17.13 26.83
N VAL A 327 -28.50 -17.95 26.17
CA VAL A 327 -29.89 -18.20 26.61
C VAL A 327 -29.96 -19.24 27.74
N ASN A 328 -29.08 -20.23 27.73
CA ASN A 328 -29.09 -21.34 28.69
C ASN A 328 -27.99 -21.18 29.75
N ASN A 329 -26.94 -20.43 29.45
CA ASN A 329 -25.75 -20.10 30.23
C ASN A 329 -25.14 -21.26 31.04
N ASN A 330 -24.97 -22.43 30.39
CA ASN A 330 -24.51 -23.65 31.08
C ASN A 330 -23.10 -24.12 30.68
N TYR A 331 -22.53 -23.58 29.60
CA TYR A 331 -21.21 -24.01 29.10
C TYR A 331 -20.06 -23.12 29.56
N PHE A 332 -20.32 -21.84 29.82
CA PHE A 332 -19.29 -20.85 30.15
C PHE A 332 -19.55 -20.25 31.54
N GLU A 333 -18.48 -19.96 32.27
CA GLU A 333 -18.49 -19.33 33.59
C GLU A 333 -18.83 -17.84 33.47
N SER A 334 -18.34 -17.20 32.41
CA SER A 334 -18.43 -15.76 32.18
C SER A 334 -19.12 -15.44 30.86
N ALA A 335 -20.43 -15.72 30.74
CA ALA A 335 -21.21 -15.31 29.57
C ALA A 335 -21.09 -13.81 29.31
N GLY A 336 -20.72 -13.46 28.08
CA GLY A 336 -20.55 -12.08 27.63
C GLY A 336 -19.31 -11.36 28.18
N ASN A 337 -18.36 -12.08 28.77
CA ASN A 337 -17.08 -11.54 29.21
C ASN A 337 -15.95 -12.56 28.96
N ILE A 338 -14.69 -12.17 29.17
CA ILE A 338 -13.58 -13.12 29.13
C ILE A 338 -13.70 -14.08 30.32
N GLU A 339 -13.74 -15.37 30.01
CA GLU A 339 -13.65 -16.43 31.00
C GLU A 339 -12.17 -16.66 31.38
N PRO A 340 -11.86 -16.62 32.68
CA PRO A 340 -10.51 -16.90 33.16
C PRO A 340 -10.27 -18.41 33.21
N ASN A 341 -9.32 -18.87 32.41
CA ASN A 341 -8.72 -20.19 32.56
C ASN A 341 -7.25 -20.05 33.01
N PRO A 342 -6.72 -21.03 33.79
CA PRO A 342 -5.33 -21.02 34.24
C PRO A 342 -4.28 -20.82 33.14
N SER A 343 -4.50 -21.43 31.97
CA SER A 343 -3.54 -21.48 30.87
C SER A 343 -3.72 -20.34 29.87
N ALA A 344 -4.96 -19.91 29.60
CA ALA A 344 -5.28 -18.92 28.57
C ALA A 344 -6.63 -18.22 28.84
N ALA A 345 -6.88 -17.09 28.20
CA ALA A 345 -8.19 -16.44 28.19
C ALA A 345 -9.13 -17.17 27.23
N VAL A 346 -10.41 -17.28 27.59
CA VAL A 346 -11.45 -17.77 26.68
C VAL A 346 -12.48 -16.67 26.47
N LEU A 347 -12.81 -16.38 25.22
CA LEU A 347 -13.97 -15.59 24.84
C LEU A 347 -15.12 -16.54 24.47
N PRO A 348 -16.17 -16.64 25.30
CA PRO A 348 -17.41 -17.27 24.90
C PRO A 348 -18.05 -16.50 23.73
N LEU A 349 -18.46 -17.20 22.68
CA LEU A 349 -19.20 -16.59 21.57
C LEU A 349 -20.71 -16.69 21.82
N PHE A 350 -21.22 -17.92 21.95
CA PHE A 350 -22.63 -18.20 22.23
C PHE A 350 -22.77 -19.59 22.83
N ASP A 351 -23.91 -19.89 23.46
CA ASP A 351 -24.19 -21.20 24.07
C ASP A 351 -25.21 -22.07 23.30
N ASP A 352 -25.88 -21.50 22.30
CA ASP A 352 -26.90 -22.19 21.50
C ASP A 352 -26.92 -21.65 20.05
N ALA A 353 -26.16 -22.28 19.17
CA ALA A 353 -26.04 -21.89 17.76
C ALA A 353 -27.40 -21.86 17.03
N HIS A 354 -28.33 -22.77 17.37
CA HIS A 354 -29.67 -22.80 16.76
C HIS A 354 -30.45 -21.54 17.11
N TRP A 355 -30.39 -21.13 18.38
CA TRP A 355 -31.04 -19.91 18.84
C TRP A 355 -30.45 -18.68 18.13
N ILE A 356 -29.13 -18.61 18.00
CA ILE A 356 -28.48 -17.49 17.31
C ILE A 356 -28.92 -17.39 15.85
N LEU A 357 -28.86 -18.50 15.11
CA LEU A 357 -29.12 -18.49 13.67
C LEU A 357 -30.63 -18.33 13.36
N SER A 358 -31.48 -19.10 14.03
CA SER A 358 -32.92 -19.19 13.71
C SER A 358 -33.85 -18.42 14.64
N GLY A 359 -33.39 -18.02 15.84
CA GLY A 359 -34.26 -17.52 16.90
C GLY A 359 -35.14 -18.61 17.53
N SER A 360 -34.82 -19.89 17.32
CA SER A 360 -35.56 -21.05 17.82
C SER A 360 -34.63 -22.01 18.55
N GLN A 361 -35.16 -22.72 19.56
CA GLN A 361 -34.48 -23.82 20.23
C GLN A 361 -34.83 -25.19 19.63
N GLU A 362 -35.52 -25.20 18.48
CA GLU A 362 -35.71 -26.43 17.70
C GLU A 362 -34.37 -26.97 17.22
N ARG A 363 -34.21 -28.30 17.30
CA ARG A 363 -32.96 -29.01 17.04
C ARG A 363 -32.93 -29.62 15.64
N THR A 364 -33.25 -28.78 14.67
CA THR A 364 -33.25 -29.12 13.25
C THR A 364 -32.00 -28.56 12.59
N MET A 365 -31.40 -29.31 11.66
CA MET A 365 -30.31 -28.81 10.83
C MET A 365 -30.72 -27.54 10.07
N LEU A 366 -29.88 -26.51 10.13
CA LEU A 366 -30.09 -25.19 9.56
C LEU A 366 -29.02 -24.90 8.49
N ASN A 367 -29.47 -24.52 7.30
CA ASN A 367 -28.61 -24.14 6.16
C ASN A 367 -27.66 -25.24 5.66
N THR A 368 -27.92 -26.53 5.90
CA THR A 368 -27.04 -27.62 5.42
C THR A 368 -27.73 -28.54 4.40
N SER A 369 -29.06 -28.64 4.43
CA SER A 369 -29.80 -29.51 3.51
C SER A 369 -30.26 -28.78 2.24
N ASN A 370 -29.81 -29.26 1.07
CA ASN A 370 -30.27 -28.79 -0.25
C ASN A 370 -31.77 -29.05 -0.50
N THR A 371 -32.38 -29.95 0.29
CA THR A 371 -33.83 -30.24 0.21
C THR A 371 -34.67 -29.28 1.03
N SER A 372 -34.07 -28.55 1.98
CA SER A 372 -34.77 -27.56 2.81
C SER A 372 -35.41 -26.49 1.93
N LYS A 373 -36.58 -26.01 2.35
CA LYS A 373 -37.27 -24.86 1.73
C LYS A 373 -36.97 -23.55 2.44
N THR A 374 -36.40 -23.61 3.64
CA THR A 374 -36.09 -22.44 4.45
C THR A 374 -34.60 -22.23 4.42
N PHE A 375 -34.19 -20.99 4.15
CA PHE A 375 -32.82 -20.51 4.31
C PHE A 375 -32.84 -19.43 5.39
N TYR A 376 -31.94 -19.55 6.37
CA TYR A 376 -31.78 -18.57 7.43
C TYR A 376 -30.65 -17.61 7.04
N PRO A 377 -30.87 -16.28 7.05
CA PRO A 377 -29.80 -15.33 6.78
C PRO A 377 -28.63 -15.51 7.73
N VAL A 378 -27.41 -15.32 7.21
CA VAL A 378 -26.18 -15.29 8.02
C VAL A 378 -26.34 -14.28 9.14
N ARG A 379 -25.92 -14.66 10.35
CA ARG A 379 -25.98 -13.80 11.54
C ARG A 379 -24.58 -13.36 11.93
N THR A 380 -24.27 -12.10 11.63
CA THR A 380 -23.02 -11.44 12.06
C THR A 380 -23.17 -10.95 13.50
N ILE A 381 -22.25 -11.36 14.36
CA ILE A 381 -22.14 -10.92 15.75
C ILE A 381 -20.82 -10.18 15.89
N MET A 382 -20.87 -8.99 16.51
CA MET A 382 -19.69 -8.17 16.76
C MET A 382 -19.27 -8.30 18.22
N TYR A 383 -18.00 -8.59 18.46
CA TYR A 383 -17.37 -8.64 19.78
C TYR A 383 -16.29 -7.57 19.84
N GLU A 384 -16.47 -6.60 20.71
CA GLU A 384 -15.49 -5.54 20.95
C GLU A 384 -14.68 -5.91 22.20
N LEU A 385 -13.38 -6.09 22.02
CA LEU A 385 -12.43 -6.46 23.08
C LEU A 385 -11.52 -5.26 23.37
N THR A 386 -11.31 -4.96 24.64
CA THR A 386 -10.32 -3.95 25.07
C THR A 386 -9.22 -4.62 25.88
N PHE A 387 -7.98 -4.21 25.63
CA PHE A 387 -6.80 -4.79 26.27
C PHE A 387 -6.25 -3.87 27.36
N ALA A 388 -5.83 -4.47 28.48
CA ALA A 388 -5.20 -3.78 29.60
C ALA A 388 -3.74 -3.35 29.31
N GLY A 389 -3.14 -3.86 28.22
CA GLY A 389 -1.85 -3.41 27.69
C GLY A 389 -0.83 -4.53 27.39
N GLY A 390 0.11 -4.22 26.50
CA GLY A 390 1.20 -5.12 26.10
C GLY A 390 0.69 -6.36 25.35
N VAL A 391 -0.20 -6.14 24.39
CA VAL A 391 -0.66 -7.13 23.42
C VAL A 391 -0.09 -6.73 22.06
N SER A 392 0.65 -7.62 21.43
CA SER A 392 1.20 -7.44 20.09
C SER A 392 0.22 -7.99 19.04
N GLN A 393 0.41 -7.59 17.78
CA GLN A 393 -0.37 -8.15 16.67
C GLN A 393 -0.16 -9.67 16.53
N ASP A 394 1.05 -10.16 16.77
CA ASP A 394 1.38 -11.60 16.72
C ASP A 394 0.66 -12.42 17.80
N ASP A 395 0.24 -11.77 18.89
CA ASP A 395 -0.57 -12.42 19.94
C ASP A 395 -2.01 -12.66 19.50
N LEU A 396 -2.46 -11.97 18.43
CA LEU A 396 -3.82 -11.97 17.90
C LEU A 396 -3.91 -12.54 16.48
N ASP A 397 -2.81 -13.13 15.97
CA ASP A 397 -2.83 -13.90 14.73
C ASP A 397 -3.89 -15.01 14.81
N MET A 398 -4.61 -15.29 13.72
CA MET A 398 -5.67 -16.32 13.72
C MET A 398 -5.16 -17.69 14.14
N SER A 399 -3.87 -18.00 13.91
CA SER A 399 -3.24 -19.24 14.39
C SER A 399 -3.07 -19.31 15.92
N ALA A 400 -3.20 -18.18 16.62
CA ALA A 400 -3.22 -18.10 18.08
C ALA A 400 -4.65 -18.06 18.65
N LEU A 401 -5.67 -18.00 17.78
CA LEU A 401 -7.08 -18.02 18.15
C LEU A 401 -7.65 -19.43 17.99
N ASN A 402 -7.57 -20.17 19.08
CA ASN A 402 -8.01 -21.55 19.16
C ASN A 402 -9.54 -21.62 19.26
N PHE A 403 -10.20 -21.72 18.11
CA PHE A 403 -11.64 -21.89 18.02
C PHE A 403 -12.08 -23.30 18.43
N PHE A 404 -13.20 -23.39 19.15
CA PHE A 404 -13.80 -24.66 19.54
C PHE A 404 -15.32 -24.57 19.69
N ILE A 405 -15.97 -25.73 19.61
CA ILE A 405 -17.39 -25.90 19.93
C ILE A 405 -17.57 -26.71 21.21
N VAL A 406 -18.68 -26.48 21.90
CA VAL A 406 -19.12 -27.23 23.08
C VAL A 406 -20.41 -27.95 22.74
N ASN A 407 -20.40 -29.28 22.80
CA ASN A 407 -21.53 -30.13 22.41
C ASN A 407 -22.22 -30.81 23.62
N GLY A 408 -21.81 -30.47 24.84
CA GLY A 408 -22.38 -30.99 26.08
C GLY A 408 -21.50 -30.76 27.30
N GLY A 409 -21.99 -31.21 28.46
CA GLY A 409 -21.31 -31.04 29.75
C GLY A 409 -21.78 -29.79 30.50
N ASN A 410 -20.89 -29.21 31.30
CA ASN A 410 -21.13 -27.99 32.07
C ASN A 410 -19.85 -27.13 32.15
N THR A 411 -19.93 -25.96 32.77
CA THR A 411 -18.85 -24.98 32.94
C THR A 411 -17.48 -25.54 33.34
N ASN A 412 -17.41 -26.65 34.10
CA ASN A 412 -16.15 -27.23 34.59
C ASN A 412 -15.85 -28.62 34.03
N ASN A 413 -16.66 -29.11 33.09
CA ASN A 413 -16.55 -30.46 32.54
C ASN A 413 -17.15 -30.48 31.13
N ARG A 414 -16.63 -29.63 30.24
CA ARG A 414 -17.13 -29.44 28.88
C ARG A 414 -16.72 -30.58 27.97
N SER A 415 -17.61 -30.99 27.09
CA SER A 415 -17.23 -31.77 25.91
C SER A 415 -16.92 -30.77 24.80
N GLU A 416 -15.64 -30.66 24.46
CA GLU A 416 -15.11 -29.65 23.53
C GLU A 416 -14.59 -30.34 22.28
N VAL A 417 -14.83 -29.73 21.12
CA VAL A 417 -14.24 -30.14 19.84
C VAL A 417 -13.44 -28.97 19.28
N HIS A 418 -12.16 -29.19 19.07
CA HIS A 418 -11.19 -28.17 18.64
C HIS A 418 -10.75 -28.42 17.21
N LEU A 419 -10.21 -27.37 16.60
CA LEU A 419 -9.49 -27.44 15.33
C LEU A 419 -8.29 -28.42 15.41
N ALA A 420 -7.92 -28.97 14.25
CA ALA A 420 -6.70 -29.76 14.11
C ALA A 420 -5.46 -29.02 14.65
N GLY A 421 -4.65 -29.69 15.47
CA GLY A 421 -3.42 -29.16 16.04
C GLY A 421 -3.58 -28.36 17.34
N TYR A 422 -4.81 -28.05 17.76
CA TYR A 422 -5.06 -27.24 18.96
C TYR A 422 -5.32 -28.07 20.21
N ARG A 423 -4.93 -27.50 21.36
CA ARG A 423 -5.16 -28.11 22.67
C ARG A 423 -6.54 -27.69 23.22
N PRO A 424 -7.23 -28.59 23.95
CA PRO A 424 -8.45 -28.25 24.67
C PRO A 424 -8.25 -27.18 25.74
N THR A 425 -9.35 -26.57 26.18
CA THR A 425 -9.29 -25.60 27.28
C THR A 425 -9.12 -26.28 28.65
N ASP A 426 -8.78 -25.51 29.68
CA ASP A 426 -8.69 -26.02 31.06
C ASP A 426 -10.04 -26.52 31.62
N ARG A 427 -11.16 -26.25 30.95
CA ARG A 427 -12.51 -26.69 31.35
C ARG A 427 -13.00 -27.92 30.60
N VAL A 428 -12.19 -28.48 29.70
CA VAL A 428 -12.50 -29.74 29.04
C VAL A 428 -12.65 -30.88 30.06
N LYS A 429 -13.54 -31.82 29.80
CA LYS A 429 -13.69 -33.03 30.62
C LYS A 429 -12.40 -33.86 30.63
N SER A 430 -12.17 -34.52 31.77
CA SER A 430 -10.92 -35.22 32.05
C SER A 430 -10.54 -36.30 31.03
N GLU A 431 -11.54 -36.96 30.43
CA GLU A 431 -11.37 -38.06 29.48
C GLU A 431 -10.73 -37.61 28.16
N THR A 432 -10.90 -36.34 27.83
CA THR A 432 -10.47 -35.72 26.58
C THR A 432 -9.38 -34.68 26.79
N ASN A 433 -8.95 -34.48 28.04
CA ASN A 433 -7.89 -33.55 28.38
C ASN A 433 -6.55 -34.00 27.75
N GLY A 434 -5.88 -33.06 27.08
CA GLY A 434 -4.59 -33.29 26.42
C GLY A 434 -4.65 -33.96 25.05
N TYR A 435 -5.84 -34.34 24.56
CA TYR A 435 -6.00 -34.81 23.17
C TYR A 435 -5.80 -33.67 22.18
N ILE A 436 -5.13 -33.94 21.07
CA ILE A 436 -4.95 -33.00 19.96
C ILE A 436 -5.40 -33.71 18.68
N ALA A 437 -6.41 -33.16 17.99
CA ALA A 437 -6.85 -33.68 16.70
C ALA A 437 -5.73 -33.50 15.66
N ASN A 438 -5.57 -34.47 14.75
CA ASN A 438 -4.48 -34.50 13.78
C ASN A 438 -3.06 -34.33 14.39
N ASP A 439 -2.82 -34.82 15.62
CA ASP A 439 -1.47 -34.83 16.22
C ASP A 439 -0.49 -35.60 15.29
N PRO A 440 0.73 -35.08 15.03
CA PRO A 440 1.76 -35.80 14.28
C PRO A 440 2.02 -37.23 14.77
N ASN A 441 1.77 -37.52 16.05
CA ASN A 441 1.92 -38.83 16.67
C ASN A 441 0.69 -39.74 16.57
N ASN A 442 -0.48 -39.23 16.16
CA ASN A 442 -1.69 -40.05 15.97
C ASN A 442 -1.74 -40.64 14.54
N SER A 443 -1.99 -41.94 14.42
CA SER A 443 -1.97 -42.65 13.13
C SER A 443 -3.20 -42.40 12.26
N ASP A 444 -4.34 -42.01 12.84
CA ASP A 444 -5.60 -41.81 12.08
C ASP A 444 -5.65 -40.46 11.34
N LYS A 445 -4.79 -39.50 11.72
CA LYS A 445 -4.67 -38.14 11.16
C LYS A 445 -6.03 -37.45 10.96
N THR A 446 -7.03 -37.83 11.76
CA THR A 446 -8.39 -37.35 11.55
C THR A 446 -8.62 -36.05 12.30
N MET A 447 -9.48 -35.20 11.74
CA MET A 447 -9.78 -33.87 12.27
C MET A 447 -11.27 -33.64 12.33
N TRP A 448 -11.73 -32.89 13.31
CA TRP A 448 -13.15 -32.56 13.53
C TRP A 448 -13.43 -31.06 13.38
N GLY A 449 -12.45 -30.36 12.82
CA GLY A 449 -12.44 -28.92 12.73
C GLY A 449 -11.27 -28.46 11.89
N PHE A 450 -11.54 -27.60 10.90
CA PHE A 450 -10.50 -26.93 10.10
C PHE A 450 -10.86 -25.47 9.81
N ILE A 451 -9.84 -24.71 9.37
CA ILE A 451 -9.92 -23.30 9.04
C ILE A 451 -9.48 -23.08 7.59
N ILE A 452 -10.23 -22.28 6.83
CA ILE A 452 -9.97 -21.91 5.44
C ILE A 452 -9.78 -20.39 5.36
N PRO A 453 -8.73 -19.87 4.70
CA PRO A 453 -8.43 -18.42 4.67
C PRO A 453 -9.28 -17.64 3.66
N THR A 454 -10.52 -18.07 3.43
CA THR A 454 -11.48 -17.46 2.51
C THR A 454 -12.89 -17.99 2.80
N GLU A 455 -13.88 -17.51 2.07
CA GLU A 455 -15.22 -18.10 2.01
C GLU A 455 -15.15 -19.56 1.53
N PHE A 456 -15.85 -20.46 2.21
CA PHE A 456 -15.81 -21.90 1.94
C PHE A 456 -17.18 -22.47 1.58
N LYS A 457 -17.23 -23.30 0.53
CA LYS A 457 -18.45 -24.01 0.11
C LYS A 457 -18.56 -25.34 0.85
N TYR A 458 -19.10 -25.29 2.06
CA TYR A 458 -19.26 -26.48 2.91
C TYR A 458 -20.15 -27.56 2.27
N ALA A 459 -19.91 -28.82 2.66
CA ALA A 459 -20.66 -29.95 2.14
C ALA A 459 -22.13 -29.87 2.58
N ALA A 460 -23.04 -30.37 1.74
CA ALA A 460 -24.44 -30.50 2.11
C ALA A 460 -24.63 -31.67 3.08
N GLU A 461 -25.64 -31.56 3.93
CA GLU A 461 -26.03 -32.57 4.94
C GLU A 461 -25.92 -34.02 4.42
N ASN A 462 -25.28 -34.91 5.17
CA ASN A 462 -24.99 -36.32 4.83
C ASN A 462 -24.05 -36.55 3.63
N ASN A 463 -23.38 -35.53 3.10
CA ASN A 463 -22.34 -35.70 2.08
C ASN A 463 -20.98 -35.53 2.74
N SER A 464 -20.20 -36.61 2.83
CA SER A 464 -18.89 -36.53 3.45
C SER A 464 -18.02 -35.45 2.80
N ILE A 465 -17.19 -34.78 3.61
CA ILE A 465 -16.20 -33.82 3.12
C ILE A 465 -15.28 -34.44 2.04
N ASN A 466 -15.04 -35.75 2.07
CA ASN A 466 -14.25 -36.44 1.05
C ASN A 466 -14.99 -36.56 -0.29
N ASP A 467 -16.32 -36.61 -0.29
CA ASP A 467 -17.12 -36.62 -1.53
C ASP A 467 -17.25 -35.20 -2.10
N ALA A 468 -17.43 -34.21 -1.21
CA ALA A 468 -17.43 -32.80 -1.57
C ALA A 468 -16.06 -32.29 -2.03
N TYR A 469 -14.98 -32.84 -1.47
CA TYR A 469 -13.60 -32.44 -1.77
C TYR A 469 -12.69 -33.68 -1.80
N PRO A 470 -12.53 -34.30 -2.99
CA PRO A 470 -11.79 -35.56 -3.14
C PRO A 470 -10.33 -35.53 -2.69
N GLU A 471 -9.70 -34.36 -2.68
CA GLU A 471 -8.29 -34.16 -2.29
C GLU A 471 -8.11 -33.98 -0.77
N PHE A 472 -9.19 -33.80 0.00
CA PHE A 472 -9.15 -33.51 1.43
C PHE A 472 -8.42 -34.59 2.24
N SER A 473 -8.70 -35.87 1.96
CA SER A 473 -8.09 -36.99 2.68
C SER A 473 -6.57 -37.02 2.52
N GLU A 474 -6.07 -36.82 1.29
CA GLU A 474 -4.63 -36.81 1.02
C GLU A 474 -3.96 -35.58 1.65
N TRP A 475 -4.61 -34.41 1.60
CA TRP A 475 -4.17 -33.22 2.33
C TRP A 475 -4.06 -33.51 3.84
N SER A 476 -5.09 -34.09 4.46
CA SER A 476 -5.14 -34.43 5.89
C SER A 476 -4.02 -35.39 6.29
N ILE A 477 -3.86 -36.50 5.55
CA ILE A 477 -2.82 -37.52 5.80
C ILE A 477 -1.41 -36.93 5.67
N SER A 478 -1.22 -35.99 4.72
CA SER A 478 0.06 -35.30 4.53
C SER A 478 0.35 -34.23 5.59
N SER A 479 -0.54 -34.04 6.57
CA SER A 479 -0.46 -32.94 7.55
C SER A 479 -0.38 -31.56 6.89
N GLY A 480 -1.09 -31.40 5.76
CA GLY A 480 -1.19 -30.15 5.02
C GLY A 480 -0.02 -29.84 4.07
N GLU A 481 0.87 -30.78 3.81
CA GLU A 481 2.00 -30.57 2.89
C GLU A 481 1.65 -30.77 1.41
N GLN A 482 0.62 -31.56 1.11
CA GLN A 482 0.13 -31.81 -0.25
C GLN A 482 -1.28 -31.24 -0.43
N TYR A 483 -1.66 -30.89 -1.66
CA TYR A 483 -2.98 -30.35 -2.02
C TYR A 483 -3.38 -29.12 -1.19
N LYS A 484 -2.49 -28.13 -1.07
CA LYS A 484 -2.69 -26.94 -0.22
C LYS A 484 -3.89 -26.08 -0.62
N ASP A 485 -4.39 -26.27 -1.83
CA ASP A 485 -5.51 -25.60 -2.50
C ASP A 485 -6.75 -26.49 -2.64
N TRP A 486 -6.82 -27.66 -1.97
CA TRP A 486 -7.93 -28.62 -2.10
C TRP A 486 -9.32 -27.96 -1.96
N TYR A 487 -9.45 -26.96 -1.09
CA TYR A 487 -10.70 -26.26 -0.79
C TYR A 487 -11.22 -25.40 -1.95
N GLU A 488 -10.39 -25.19 -2.99
CA GLU A 488 -10.75 -24.50 -4.24
C GLU A 488 -11.36 -25.47 -5.27
N HIS A 489 -11.33 -26.78 -5.02
CA HIS A 489 -11.75 -27.83 -5.95
C HIS A 489 -12.99 -28.62 -5.48
N PRO A 490 -14.14 -27.98 -5.20
CA PRO A 490 -15.34 -28.68 -4.77
C PRO A 490 -15.95 -29.52 -5.90
N ASN A 491 -16.43 -30.71 -5.54
CA ASN A 491 -17.48 -31.37 -6.30
C ASN A 491 -18.82 -30.69 -6.00
N MET A 492 -19.28 -29.88 -6.97
CA MET A 492 -20.48 -29.07 -6.84
C MET A 492 -21.77 -29.88 -6.62
N ASP A 493 -21.78 -31.20 -6.82
CA ASP A 493 -22.97 -32.03 -6.55
C ASP A 493 -23.16 -32.34 -5.06
N HIS A 494 -22.09 -32.22 -4.26
CA HIS A 494 -22.08 -32.57 -2.84
C HIS A 494 -22.01 -31.36 -1.90
N VAL A 495 -21.86 -30.13 -2.42
CA VAL A 495 -21.86 -28.91 -1.62
C VAL A 495 -23.27 -28.35 -1.36
N PHE A 496 -23.41 -27.60 -0.28
CA PHE A 496 -24.65 -26.85 -0.02
C PHE A 496 -24.84 -25.74 -1.06
N LYS A 497 -26.08 -25.57 -1.51
CA LYS A 497 -26.52 -24.57 -2.48
C LYS A 497 -27.64 -23.77 -1.84
N PRO A 498 -27.38 -22.54 -1.34
CA PRO A 498 -28.45 -21.69 -0.87
C PRO A 498 -29.42 -21.44 -2.03
N LYS A 499 -30.72 -21.64 -1.79
CA LYS A 499 -31.73 -21.28 -2.78
C LYS A 499 -31.77 -19.75 -2.84
N GLU A 500 -31.49 -19.18 -4.01
CA GLU A 500 -31.78 -17.76 -4.25
C GLU A 500 -33.25 -17.52 -3.87
N THR A 501 -33.47 -16.58 -2.96
CA THR A 501 -34.81 -16.10 -2.64
C THR A 501 -35.40 -15.48 -3.90
N GLU A 502 -36.45 -16.10 -4.46
CA GLU A 502 -37.28 -15.53 -5.55
C GLU A 502 -37.89 -14.17 -5.17
#